data_AF-A0A7W1U5H2-F1
#
_entry.id   AF-A0A7W1U5H2-F1
#
_cell.length_a   1.000
_cell.length_b   1.000
_cell.length_c   1.000
_cell.angle_alpha   90.00
_cell.angle_beta   90.00
_cell.angle_gamma   90.00
#
_symmetry.space_group_name_H-M   'P 1'
#
loop_
_entity.id
_entity.type
_entity.pdbx_description
1 polymer ?
#
loop_
_entity_poly.entity_id
_entity_poly.type
_entity_poly.pdbx_seq_one_letter_code
_entity_poly.pdbx_strand_id
1 'polypeptide(L)'
;MRNENPWIEICPGIQRQTVASGKTMYQMQVRLAAGSKMPEHRHPQEQIVHVLEGRMRLIVEGIPHELAAGDSFYLASGVAHGVETVEETRVLDTFSPPRDEYLAIDEVNRQRA
;
A
#
# COMPACT_ATOMS: atom_id res chain seq x y z
N MET A 1 -6.20 -4.81 24.75
CA MET A 1 -5.14 -4.88 23.72
C MET A 1 -5.84 -4.78 22.38
N ARG A 2 -5.47 -3.83 21.50
CA ARG A 2 -6.11 -3.75 20.18
C ARG A 2 -5.70 -5.02 19.43
N ASN A 3 -6.65 -5.87 19.05
CA ASN A 3 -6.37 -6.95 18.10
C ASN A 3 -5.94 -6.27 16.80
N GLU A 4 -4.65 -6.32 16.52
CA GLU A 4 -4.09 -5.77 15.28
C GLU A 4 -4.66 -6.56 14.09
N ASN A 5 -4.97 -5.88 12.98
CA ASN A 5 -5.41 -6.58 11.77
C ASN A 5 -4.29 -7.53 11.30
N PRO A 6 -4.60 -8.66 10.66
CA PRO A 6 -3.57 -9.56 10.16
C PRO A 6 -2.80 -8.95 8.98
N TRP A 7 -1.57 -9.42 8.77
CA TRP A 7 -0.83 -9.18 7.52
C TRP A 7 -1.39 -10.08 6.42
N ILE A 8 -1.78 -9.49 5.30
CA ILE A 8 -2.37 -10.18 4.15
C ILE A 8 -1.49 -9.94 2.93
N GLU A 9 -1.11 -11.02 2.24
CA GLU A 9 -0.33 -10.93 1.00
C GLU A 9 -1.19 -10.36 -0.14
N ILE A 10 -0.68 -9.34 -0.84
CA ILE A 10 -1.31 -8.78 -2.04
C ILE A 10 -0.77 -9.52 -3.27
N CYS A 11 0.55 -9.65 -3.34
CA CYS A 11 1.29 -10.37 -4.37
C CYS A 11 2.63 -10.83 -3.79
N PRO A 12 3.41 -11.68 -4.49
CA PRO A 12 4.63 -12.26 -3.95
C PRO A 12 5.59 -11.23 -3.35
N GLY A 13 5.85 -11.36 -2.05
CA GLY A 13 6.77 -10.47 -1.32
C GLY A 13 6.21 -9.10 -0.94
N ILE A 14 4.91 -8.87 -1.14
CA ILE A 14 4.21 -7.64 -0.75
C ILE A 14 3.02 -7.99 0.13
N GLN A 15 3.06 -7.50 1.37
CA GLN A 15 2.01 -7.73 2.36
C GLN A 15 1.46 -6.41 2.88
N ARG A 16 0.15 -6.35 3.14
CA ARG A 16 -0.50 -5.20 3.77
C ARG A 16 -1.07 -5.54 5.12
N GLN A 17 -1.25 -4.51 5.94
CA GLN A 17 -2.00 -4.54 7.18
C GLN A 17 -2.80 -3.26 7.29
N THR A 18 -4.12 -3.37 7.43
CA THR A 18 -4.98 -2.20 7.67
C THR A 18 -4.67 -1.60 9.05
N VAL A 19 -4.34 -0.31 9.08
CA VAL A 19 -4.05 0.44 10.31
C VAL A 19 -5.30 1.12 10.84
N ALA A 20 -6.02 1.81 9.95
CA ALA A 20 -7.24 2.53 10.29
C ALA A 20 -8.15 2.64 9.06
N SER A 21 -9.46 2.67 9.30
CA SER A 21 -10.44 2.95 8.26
C SER A 21 -11.58 3.78 8.82
N GLY A 22 -12.13 4.64 7.98
CA GLY A 22 -13.34 5.42 8.24
C GLY A 22 -14.22 5.44 6.99
N LYS A 23 -15.24 6.31 6.99
CA LYS A 23 -16.20 6.39 5.89
C LYS A 23 -15.57 6.90 4.58
N THR A 24 -14.63 7.83 4.67
CA THR A 24 -14.07 8.53 3.51
C THR A 24 -12.56 8.41 3.39
N MET A 25 -11.88 7.78 4.36
CA MET A 25 -10.44 7.61 4.36
C MET A 25 -10.06 6.23 4.88
N TYR A 26 -8.96 5.71 4.37
CA TYR A 26 -8.41 4.40 4.69
C TYR A 26 -6.90 4.48 4.75
N GLN A 27 -6.28 3.76 5.68
CA GLN A 27 -4.85 3.70 5.82
C GLN A 27 -4.38 2.27 6.07
N MET A 28 -3.33 1.87 5.35
CA MET A 28 -2.66 0.60 5.54
C MET A 28 -1.14 0.79 5.62
N GLN A 29 -0.49 -0.12 6.32
CA GLN A 29 0.95 -0.32 6.16
C GLN A 29 1.18 -1.41 5.13
N VAL A 30 2.27 -1.27 4.38
CA VAL A 30 2.72 -2.25 3.40
C VAL A 30 4.18 -2.60 3.69
N ARG A 31 4.48 -3.91 3.71
CA ARG A 31 5.83 -4.45 3.75
C ARG A 31 6.19 -4.93 2.36
N LEU A 32 7.33 -4.43 1.87
CA LEU A 32 7.87 -4.74 0.56
C LEU A 32 9.21 -5.45 0.75
N ALA A 33 9.28 -6.72 0.39
CA ALA A 33 10.55 -7.46 0.41
C ALA A 33 11.51 -6.89 -0.66
N ALA A 34 12.82 -6.93 -0.41
CA ALA A 34 13.81 -6.52 -1.40
C ALA A 34 13.63 -7.31 -2.71
N GLY A 35 13.62 -6.61 -3.85
CA GLY A 35 13.40 -7.20 -5.17
C GLY A 35 11.94 -7.56 -5.50
N SER A 36 11.00 -7.35 -4.58
CA SER A 36 9.56 -7.51 -4.88
C SER A 36 9.09 -6.49 -5.92
N LYS A 37 8.02 -6.87 -6.63
CA LYS A 37 7.41 -6.02 -7.66
C LYS A 37 5.90 -6.02 -7.51
N MET A 38 5.31 -4.83 -7.46
CA MET A 38 3.88 -4.63 -7.66
C MET A 38 3.67 -4.31 -9.15
N PRO A 39 2.92 -5.14 -9.90
CA PRO A 39 2.57 -4.82 -11.27
C PRO A 39 1.88 -3.46 -11.41
N GLU A 40 1.97 -2.85 -12.58
CA GLU A 40 1.22 -1.64 -12.88
C GLU A 40 -0.29 -1.91 -12.70
N HIS A 41 -0.93 -1.03 -11.96
CA HIS A 41 -2.37 -1.04 -11.73
C HIS A 41 -2.88 0.40 -11.60
N ARG A 42 -4.20 0.54 -11.43
CA ARG A 42 -4.86 1.81 -11.17
C ARG A 42 -6.16 1.56 -10.42
N HIS A 43 -6.62 2.58 -9.71
CA HIS A 43 -7.85 2.51 -8.94
C HIS A 43 -8.48 3.91 -8.80
N PRO A 44 -9.80 4.00 -8.53
CA PRO A 44 -10.49 5.29 -8.43
C PRO A 44 -10.11 6.09 -7.18
N GLN A 45 -9.50 5.48 -6.17
CA GLN A 45 -9.03 6.17 -4.97
C GLN A 45 -7.83 7.06 -5.30
N GLU A 46 -7.84 8.29 -4.77
CA GLU A 46 -6.61 9.05 -4.57
C GLU A 46 -5.76 8.34 -3.52
N GLN A 47 -4.43 8.41 -3.67
CA GLN A 47 -3.49 7.77 -2.77
C GLN A 47 -2.33 8.70 -2.41
N ILE A 48 -1.90 8.64 -1.16
CA ILE A 48 -0.61 9.14 -0.70
C ILE A 48 0.22 7.94 -0.29
N VAL A 49 1.37 7.77 -0.95
CA VAL A 49 2.42 6.83 -0.60
C VAL A 49 3.38 7.57 0.33
N HIS A 50 3.57 7.10 1.56
CA HIS A 50 4.58 7.65 2.47
C HIS A 50 5.57 6.56 2.89
N VAL A 51 6.87 6.75 2.60
CA VAL A 51 7.89 5.74 2.92
C VAL A 51 8.32 5.90 4.37
N LEU A 52 8.08 4.88 5.18
CA LEU A 52 8.49 4.86 6.59
C LEU A 52 9.96 4.44 6.74
N GLU A 53 10.37 3.41 5.99
CA GLU A 53 11.71 2.81 6.04
C GLU A 53 12.07 2.25 4.66
N GLY A 54 13.36 2.20 4.33
CA GLY A 54 13.87 1.59 3.09
C GLY A 54 13.89 2.52 1.88
N ARG A 55 13.92 1.91 0.69
CA ARG A 55 13.95 2.56 -0.63
C ARG A 55 13.24 1.73 -1.70
N MET A 56 12.45 2.42 -2.51
CA MET A 56 11.71 1.83 -3.63
C MET A 56 11.68 2.76 -4.84
N ARG A 57 11.30 2.21 -5.98
CA ARG A 57 10.90 2.96 -7.17
C ARG A 57 9.39 2.85 -7.33
N LEU A 58 8.71 3.99 -7.25
CA LEU A 58 7.33 4.12 -7.67
C LEU A 58 7.32 4.42 -9.18
N ILE A 59 6.72 3.55 -9.97
CA ILE A 59 6.61 3.74 -11.42
C ILE A 59 5.25 4.40 -11.67
N VAL A 60 5.21 5.62 -12.19
CA VAL A 60 3.98 6.37 -12.43
C VAL A 60 3.91 6.68 -13.92
N GLU A 61 2.88 6.15 -14.59
CA GLU A 61 2.72 6.28 -16.05
C GLU A 61 3.99 5.90 -16.84
N GLY A 62 4.67 4.84 -16.39
CA GLY A 62 5.93 4.36 -16.97
C GLY A 62 7.18 5.12 -16.55
N ILE A 63 7.07 6.19 -15.75
CA ILE A 63 8.19 7.00 -15.28
C ILE A 63 8.61 6.57 -13.88
N PRO A 64 9.87 6.18 -13.64
CA PRO A 64 10.35 5.81 -12.31
C PRO A 64 10.62 7.04 -11.43
N HIS A 65 10.13 6.98 -10.19
CA HIS A 65 10.40 7.93 -9.12
C HIS A 65 11.05 7.18 -7.94
N GLU A 66 12.28 7.54 -7.60
CA GLU A 66 12.95 6.97 -6.42
C GLU A 66 12.44 7.65 -5.15
N LEU A 67 12.04 6.83 -4.16
CA LEU A 67 11.55 7.27 -2.87
C LEU A 67 12.31 6.56 -1.76
N ALA A 68 12.68 7.29 -0.72
CA ALA A 68 13.35 6.80 0.48
C ALA A 68 12.56 7.18 1.74
N ALA A 69 12.96 6.63 2.89
CA ALA A 69 12.36 6.95 4.18
C ALA A 69 12.18 8.47 4.40
N GLY A 70 10.95 8.88 4.71
CA GLY A 70 10.53 10.27 4.88
C GLY A 70 9.85 10.88 3.65
N ASP A 71 10.08 10.33 2.46
CA ASP A 71 9.46 10.84 1.23
C ASP A 71 7.97 10.51 1.15
N SER A 72 7.24 11.38 0.46
CA SER A 72 5.82 11.17 0.15
C SER A 72 5.55 11.42 -1.33
N PHE A 73 4.62 10.66 -1.90
CA PHE A 73 4.17 10.83 -3.27
C PHE A 73 2.65 10.81 -3.35
N TYR A 74 2.06 11.76 -4.07
CA TYR A 74 0.63 11.82 -4.32
C TYR A 74 0.30 11.17 -5.68
N LEU A 75 -0.66 10.26 -5.66
CA LEU A 75 -1.23 9.60 -6.83
C LEU A 75 -2.68 10.04 -6.99
N ALA A 76 -2.97 10.73 -8.09
CA ALA A 76 -4.33 11.10 -8.44
C ALA A 76 -5.17 9.87 -8.82
N SER A 77 -6.49 10.00 -8.71
CA SER A 77 -7.45 8.97 -9.11
C SER A 77 -7.19 8.47 -10.53
N GLY A 78 -7.16 7.15 -10.71
CA GLY A 78 -7.03 6.50 -12.01
C GLY A 78 -5.64 6.54 -12.65
N VAL A 79 -4.65 7.17 -12.04
CA VAL A 79 -3.26 7.20 -12.54
C VAL A 79 -2.64 5.81 -12.46
N ALA A 80 -1.98 5.40 -13.55
CA ALA A 80 -1.29 4.12 -13.63
C ALA A 80 -0.06 4.15 -12.73
N HIS A 81 0.09 3.17 -11.84
CA HIS A 81 1.28 3.08 -11.02
C HIS A 81 1.64 1.63 -10.64
N GLY A 82 2.93 1.41 -10.39
CA GLY A 82 3.51 0.15 -9.94
C GLY A 82 4.71 0.39 -9.02
N VAL A 83 5.27 -0.68 -8.43
CA VAL A 83 6.40 -0.57 -7.49
C VAL A 83 7.48 -1.56 -7.84
N GLU A 84 8.73 -1.10 -7.82
CA GLU A 84 9.91 -1.96 -7.77
C GLU A 84 10.71 -1.68 -6.50
N THR A 85 10.87 -2.71 -5.66
CA THR A 85 11.48 -2.55 -4.34
C THR A 85 12.99 -2.78 -4.42
N VAL A 86 13.79 -1.78 -4.05
CA VAL A 86 15.27 -1.84 -4.14
C VAL A 86 15.86 -2.55 -2.92
N GLU A 87 15.39 -2.19 -1.73
CA GLU A 87 15.73 -2.82 -0.45
C GLU A 87 14.47 -3.01 0.39
N GLU A 88 14.52 -3.80 1.47
CA GLU A 88 13.35 -3.99 2.33
C GLU A 88 12.76 -2.64 2.74
N THR A 89 11.48 -2.44 2.42
CA THR A 89 10.82 -1.13 2.51
C THR A 89 9.50 -1.26 3.23
N ARG A 90 9.18 -0.28 4.09
CA ARG A 90 7.87 -0.16 4.73
C ARG A 90 7.21 1.14 4.32
N VAL A 91 5.96 1.04 3.89
CA VAL A 91 5.17 2.17 3.37
C VAL A 91 3.90 2.32 4.20
N LEU A 92 3.48 3.56 4.40
CA LEU A 92 2.15 3.91 4.87
C LEU A 92 1.35 4.46 3.69
N ASP A 93 0.40 3.68 3.19
CA ASP A 93 -0.50 4.11 2.13
C ASP A 93 -1.80 4.64 2.71
N THR A 94 -2.18 5.83 2.27
CA THR A 94 -3.45 6.46 2.64
C THR A 94 -4.30 6.66 1.39
N PHE A 95 -5.57 6.27 1.47
CA PHE A 95 -6.50 6.30 0.34
C PHE A 95 -7.77 7.09 0.67
N SER A 96 -8.34 7.71 -0.36
CA SER A 96 -9.67 8.31 -0.34
C SER A 96 -10.39 8.08 -1.68
N PRO A 97 -11.59 7.48 -1.70
CA PRO A 97 -12.29 6.83 -0.58
C PRO A 97 -11.56 5.55 -0.09
N PRO A 98 -12.12 4.79 0.87
CA PRO A 98 -11.57 3.50 1.26
C PRO A 98 -11.47 2.47 0.11
N ARG A 99 -10.60 1.47 0.31
CA ARG A 99 -10.47 0.28 -0.55
C ARG A 99 -11.41 -0.81 -0.06
N ASP A 100 -12.66 -0.79 -0.52
CA ASP A 100 -13.73 -1.70 -0.07
C ASP A 100 -13.36 -3.18 -0.24
N GLU A 101 -12.64 -3.52 -1.30
CA GLU A 101 -12.15 -4.87 -1.56
C GLU A 101 -11.15 -5.34 -0.48
N TYR A 102 -10.32 -4.44 0.05
CA TYR A 102 -9.40 -4.78 1.13
C TYR A 102 -10.12 -4.90 2.46
N LEU A 103 -11.08 -4.00 2.73
CA LEU A 103 -11.89 -4.05 3.95
C LEU A 103 -12.74 -5.34 4.03
N ALA A 104 -13.30 -5.80 2.90
CA ALA A 104 -14.04 -7.05 2.84
C ALA A 104 -13.13 -8.26 3.15
N ILE A 105 -11.92 -8.29 2.62
CA ILE A 105 -10.94 -9.35 2.92
C ILE A 105 -10.55 -9.30 4.40
N ASP A 106 -10.37 -8.13 4.99
CA ASP A 106 -10.02 -7.99 6.40
C ASP A 106 -11.12 -8.54 7.31
N GLU A 107 -12.38 -8.30 6.96
CA GLU A 107 -13.53 -8.82 7.71
C GLU A 107 -13.57 -10.35 7.71
N VAL A 108 -13.37 -10.97 6.53
CA VAL A 108 -13.29 -12.44 6.41
C VAL A 108 -12.14 -13.00 7.25
N ASN A 109 -10.98 -12.34 7.29
CA ASN A 109 -9.85 -12.81 8.07
C ASN A 109 -10.05 -12.62 9.58
N ARG A 110 -10.73 -11.54 10.01
CA ARG A 110 -11.08 -11.34 11.44
C ARG A 110 -12.08 -12.38 11.95
N GLN A 111 -12.98 -12.88 11.11
CA GLN A 111 -13.96 -13.91 11.49
C GLN A 111 -13.35 -15.32 11.58
N ARG A 112 -12.15 -15.53 11.03
CA ARG A 112 -11.43 -16.81 11.05
C ARG A 112 -10.39 -16.91 12.18
N ALA A 113 -10.09 -15.81 12.85
CA ALA A 113 -9.16 -15.72 13.97
C ALA A 113 -9.90 -15.87 15.30
#